data_AF-A0A7K0T1B7-F1
#
_entry.id   AF-A0A7K0T1B7-F1
#
_cell.length_a   1.000
_cell.length_b   1.000
_cell.length_c   1.000
_cell.angle_alpha   90.00
_cell.angle_beta   90.00
_cell.angle_gamma   90.00
#
_symmetry.space_group_name_H-M   'P 1'
#
loop_
_entity.id
_entity.type
_entity.pdbx_description
1 polymer ?
#
loop_
_entity_poly.entity_id
_entity_poly.type
_entity_poly.pdbx_seq_one_letter_code
_entity_poly.pdbx_strand_id
1 'polypeptide(L)'
;MRVSTRVVLLLALLASLLSFAKFNHCAQTGWQSPDQYVHACYSDIPALYGERGLDKGVWAYSSGADSVEYPVIQGAIMWITAKVIPHGINNYFYTSALLLALLFIFISFITFKMKPEFGYLLPLAPAAVASLYINWDLWAIAMMMLAIYWFDRKAEVASAVALGIAISTKFLPIFLLIPIAIIFFRQERISKFVKYAAISI
;
A
#
# COMPACT_ATOMS: atom_id res chain seq x y z
N MET A 1 -1.71 -22.54 -20.06
CA MET A 1 -1.37 -23.00 -18.69
C MET A 1 -2.40 -22.45 -17.72
N ARG A 2 -3.09 -23.30 -16.94
CA ARG A 2 -3.95 -22.80 -15.85
C ARG A 2 -3.05 -22.37 -14.70
N VAL A 3 -2.89 -21.07 -14.50
CA VAL A 3 -2.11 -20.51 -13.39
C VAL A 3 -2.79 -20.92 -12.08
N SER A 4 -2.01 -21.49 -11.15
CA SER A 4 -2.52 -21.89 -9.84
C SER A 4 -2.22 -20.82 -8.79
N THR A 5 -2.98 -20.82 -7.69
CA THR A 5 -2.71 -19.90 -6.56
C THR A 5 -1.29 -20.05 -6.03
N ARG A 6 -0.76 -21.27 -5.95
CA ARG A 6 0.63 -21.52 -5.51
C ARG A 6 1.64 -20.80 -6.40
N VAL A 7 1.43 -20.84 -7.72
CA VAL A 7 2.31 -20.16 -8.68
C VAL A 7 2.28 -18.64 -8.46
N VAL A 8 1.10 -18.04 -8.30
CA VAL A 8 0.98 -16.58 -8.05
C VAL A 8 1.65 -16.17 -6.75
N LEU A 9 1.46 -16.93 -5.67
CA LEU A 9 2.10 -16.64 -4.38
C LEU A 9 3.63 -16.76 -4.45
N LEU A 10 4.14 -17.78 -5.16
CA LEU A 10 5.58 -17.93 -5.40
C LEU A 10 6.14 -16.77 -6.23
N LEU A 11 5.44 -16.34 -7.28
CA LEU A 11 5.85 -15.18 -8.07
C LEU A 11 5.88 -13.90 -7.23
N ALA A 12 4.86 -13.68 -6.39
CA ALA A 12 4.82 -12.52 -5.51
C ALA A 12 5.96 -12.54 -4.49
N LEU A 13 6.28 -13.70 -3.90
CA LEU A 13 7.41 -13.87 -3.00
C LEU A 13 8.74 -13.57 -3.70
N LEU A 14 8.95 -14.13 -4.89
CA LEU A 14 10.17 -13.89 -5.68
C LEU A 14 10.32 -12.43 -6.08
N ALA A 15 9.24 -11.78 -6.48
CA ALA A 15 9.20 -10.35 -6.77
C ALA A 15 9.57 -9.49 -5.55
N SER A 16 9.03 -9.84 -4.37
CA SER A 16 9.39 -9.18 -3.11
C SER A 16 10.86 -9.35 -2.77
N LEU A 17 11.41 -10.56 -2.90
CA LEU A 17 12.84 -10.83 -2.65
C LEU A 17 13.74 -10.07 -3.64
N LEU A 18 13.37 -10.04 -4.92
CA LEU A 18 14.12 -9.32 -5.95
C LEU A 18 14.12 -7.80 -5.70
N SER A 19 12.95 -7.24 -5.35
CA SER A 19 12.86 -5.84 -4.96
C SER A 19 13.71 -5.58 -3.70
N PHE A 20 13.64 -6.47 -2.71
CA PHE A 20 14.38 -6.31 -1.47
C PHE A 20 15.88 -6.30 -1.72
N ALA A 21 16.40 -7.20 -2.56
CA ALA A 21 17.80 -7.22 -2.95
C ALA A 21 18.27 -5.88 -3.54
N LYS A 22 17.42 -5.21 -4.34
CA LYS A 22 17.69 -3.87 -4.88
C LYS A 22 17.79 -2.82 -3.77
N PHE A 23 16.80 -2.75 -2.88
CA PHE A 23 16.76 -1.75 -1.81
C PHE A 23 17.78 -2.01 -0.69
N ASN A 24 18.17 -3.27 -0.49
CA ASN A 24 19.11 -3.68 0.54
C ASN A 24 20.53 -3.11 0.31
N HIS A 25 20.89 -2.77 -0.93
CA HIS A 25 22.13 -2.02 -1.20
C HIS A 25 22.16 -0.71 -0.39
N CYS A 26 21.13 0.13 -0.55
CA CYS A 26 21.00 1.38 0.19
C CYS A 26 20.93 1.18 1.72
N ALA A 27 20.28 0.12 2.18
CA ALA A 27 20.23 -0.20 3.61
C ALA A 27 21.62 -0.51 4.19
N GLN A 28 22.51 -1.11 3.38
CA GLN A 28 23.89 -1.43 3.77
C GLN A 28 24.86 -0.25 3.59
N THR A 29 24.61 0.63 2.61
CA THR A 29 25.44 1.83 2.35
C THR A 29 24.99 3.06 3.13
N GLY A 30 23.94 2.94 3.96
CA GLY A 30 23.51 3.99 4.87
C GLY A 30 22.68 5.10 4.22
N TRP A 31 21.94 4.78 3.15
CA TRP A 31 20.97 5.68 2.49
C TRP A 31 21.58 7.01 2.02
N GLN A 32 22.83 7.00 1.57
CA GLN A 32 23.57 8.21 1.22
C GLN A 32 23.12 8.79 -0.13
N SER A 33 23.15 10.12 -0.25
CA SER A 33 23.04 10.82 -1.53
C SER A 33 24.44 11.10 -2.09
N PRO A 34 24.69 10.93 -3.41
CA PRO A 34 23.74 10.60 -4.47
C PRO A 34 23.53 9.08 -4.71
N ASP A 35 24.19 8.22 -3.94
CA ASP A 35 24.23 6.75 -4.11
C ASP A 35 22.83 6.14 -4.29
N GLN A 36 21.88 6.53 -3.44
CA GLN A 36 20.51 6.04 -3.49
C GLN A 36 19.75 6.35 -4.78
N TYR A 37 20.11 7.42 -5.48
CA TYR A 37 19.51 7.80 -6.76
C TYR A 37 20.21 7.10 -7.93
N VAL A 38 21.54 6.96 -7.85
CA VAL A 38 22.35 6.27 -8.88
C VAL A 38 22.00 4.78 -8.95
N HIS A 39 21.84 4.14 -7.79
CA HIS A 39 21.44 2.72 -7.69
C HIS A 39 19.92 2.52 -7.67
N ALA A 40 19.14 3.58 -7.85
CA ALA A 40 17.68 3.57 -7.87
C ALA A 40 17.04 2.86 -6.65
N CYS A 41 17.66 2.94 -5.48
CA CYS A 41 17.20 2.33 -4.23
C CYS A 41 16.68 3.32 -3.19
N TYR A 42 16.47 4.59 -3.58
CA TYR A 42 15.77 5.58 -2.76
C TYR A 42 14.42 5.07 -2.23
N SER A 43 14.13 5.35 -0.96
CA SER A 43 12.89 5.00 -0.28
C SER A 43 12.48 6.09 0.72
N ASP A 44 11.20 6.46 0.71
CA ASP A 44 10.61 7.40 1.68
C ASP A 44 10.58 6.80 3.10
N ILE A 45 10.64 5.46 3.20
CA ILE A 45 10.56 4.74 4.48
C ILE A 45 11.66 5.16 5.45
N PRO A 46 12.96 5.01 5.10
CA PRO A 46 14.06 5.51 5.91
C PRO A 46 14.15 7.04 5.94
N ALA A 47 13.81 7.74 4.84
CA ALA A 47 13.93 9.20 4.76
C ALA A 47 12.98 9.90 5.75
N LEU A 48 11.68 9.57 5.70
CA LEU A 48 10.66 10.19 6.55
C LEU A 48 10.72 9.71 8.01
N TYR A 49 11.42 8.61 8.29
CA TYR A 49 11.61 8.13 9.67
C TYR A 49 12.31 9.18 10.55
N GLY A 50 13.38 9.79 10.05
CA GLY A 50 14.08 10.87 10.75
C GLY A 50 13.45 12.24 10.53
N GLU A 51 13.12 12.57 9.27
CA GLU A 51 12.61 13.91 8.91
C GLU A 51 11.29 14.26 9.62
N ARG A 52 10.43 13.26 9.88
CA ARG A 52 9.13 13.47 10.55
C ARG A 52 9.18 13.22 12.06
N GLY A 53 10.39 13.07 12.64
CA GLY A 53 10.58 12.86 14.07
C GLY A 53 10.02 11.54 14.62
N LEU A 54 9.77 10.55 13.75
CA LEU A 54 9.28 9.23 14.14
C LEU A 54 10.34 8.46 14.94
N ASP A 55 11.61 8.71 14.64
CA ASP A 55 12.77 8.21 15.39
C ASP A 55 12.79 8.66 16.85
N LYS A 56 12.21 9.83 17.15
CA LYS A 56 12.06 10.42 18.49
C LYS A 56 10.71 10.07 19.15
N GLY A 57 9.87 9.26 18.49
CA GLY A 57 8.57 8.85 19.00
C GLY A 57 7.49 9.95 18.96
N VAL A 58 7.74 11.06 18.25
CA VAL A 58 6.81 12.18 18.13
C VAL A 58 5.57 11.73 17.35
N TRP A 59 4.38 12.13 17.80
CA TRP A 59 3.14 11.80 17.11
C TRP A 59 3.12 12.40 15.70
N ALA A 60 2.63 11.64 14.72
CA ALA A 60 2.68 11.98 13.30
C ALA A 60 2.13 13.38 12.95
N TYR A 61 1.24 13.94 13.76
CA TYR A 61 0.54 15.21 13.48
C TYR A 61 0.76 16.30 14.54
N SER A 62 1.80 16.20 15.36
CA SER A 62 2.06 17.18 16.43
C SER A 62 3.10 18.26 16.11
N SER A 63 3.71 18.24 14.92
CA SER A 63 4.95 18.99 14.64
C SER A 63 4.79 20.11 13.60
N GLY A 64 3.57 20.61 13.39
CA GLY A 64 3.32 21.68 12.42
C GLY A 64 3.78 21.30 11.02
N ALA A 65 4.71 22.07 10.44
CA ALA A 65 5.28 21.83 9.10
C ALA A 65 6.04 20.50 8.98
N ASP A 66 6.59 19.98 10.08
CA ASP A 66 7.32 18.71 10.10
C ASP A 66 6.39 17.49 10.29
N SER A 67 5.08 17.71 10.38
CA SER A 67 4.10 16.64 10.49
C SER A 67 4.08 15.75 9.23
N VAL A 68 3.65 14.52 9.40
CA VAL A 68 3.44 13.56 8.31
C VAL A 68 2.38 14.10 7.35
N GLU A 69 2.72 14.17 6.07
CA GLU A 69 1.85 14.64 4.98
C GLU A 69 0.76 13.63 4.58
N TYR A 70 0.92 12.38 4.98
CA TYR A 70 -0.02 11.31 4.66
C TYR A 70 -1.32 11.42 5.47
N PRO A 71 -2.44 10.88 4.95
CA PRO A 71 -3.70 10.73 5.68
C PRO A 71 -3.58 9.98 7.02
N VAL A 72 -4.54 10.23 7.91
CA VAL A 72 -4.51 9.83 9.33
C VAL A 72 -4.17 8.37 9.61
N ILE A 73 -4.71 7.41 8.84
CA ILE A 73 -4.42 5.99 9.06
C ILE A 73 -2.97 5.68 8.69
N GLN A 74 -2.46 6.29 7.62
CA GLN A 74 -1.09 6.07 7.19
C GLN A 74 -0.09 6.71 8.15
N GLY A 75 -0.34 7.93 8.66
CA GLY A 75 0.49 8.50 9.71
C GLY A 75 0.48 7.67 10.99
N ALA A 76 -0.68 7.10 11.35
CA ALA A 76 -0.77 6.16 12.48
C ALA A 76 0.04 4.88 12.24
N ILE A 77 -0.02 4.28 11.04
CA ILE A 77 0.79 3.10 10.68
C ILE A 77 2.29 3.41 10.81
N MET A 78 2.72 4.56 10.28
CA MET A 78 4.12 5.00 10.35
C MET A 78 4.58 5.14 11.82
N TRP A 79 3.79 5.84 12.64
CA TRP A 79 4.10 6.05 14.05
C TRP A 79 4.08 4.77 14.89
N ILE A 80 3.04 3.93 14.75
CA ILE A 80 2.94 2.66 15.48
C ILE A 80 4.13 1.76 15.12
N THR A 81 4.46 1.66 13.82
CA THR A 81 5.60 0.85 13.37
C THR A 81 6.89 1.36 13.98
N ALA A 82 7.12 2.68 13.99
CA ALA A 82 8.32 3.28 14.59
C ALA A 82 8.41 3.04 16.11
N LYS A 83 7.27 3.04 16.80
CA LYS A 83 7.20 2.87 18.26
C LYS A 83 7.41 1.43 18.73
N VAL A 84 6.93 0.45 17.96
CA VAL A 84 6.94 -0.97 18.36
C VAL A 84 8.30 -1.62 18.11
N ILE A 85 9.02 -1.18 17.09
CA ILE A 85 10.30 -1.80 16.71
C ILE A 85 11.48 -1.24 17.50
N PRO A 86 12.61 -1.95 17.52
CA PRO A 86 13.87 -1.38 18.01
C PRO A 86 14.29 -0.17 17.18
N HIS A 87 14.75 0.89 17.86
CA HIS A 87 15.25 2.10 17.20
C HIS A 87 16.32 1.76 16.16
N GLY A 88 16.24 2.43 15.02
CA GLY A 88 17.22 2.33 13.95
C GLY A 88 16.55 2.40 12.58
N ILE A 89 17.11 3.25 11.71
CA ILE A 89 16.59 3.48 10.36
C ILE A 89 16.45 2.17 9.55
N ASN A 90 17.42 1.27 9.69
CA ASN A 90 17.41 -0.02 9.02
C ASN A 90 16.39 -0.98 9.63
N ASN A 91 16.21 -0.99 10.96
CA ASN A 91 15.18 -1.81 11.60
C ASN A 91 13.77 -1.36 11.15
N TYR A 92 13.57 -0.05 11.01
CA TYR A 92 12.33 0.53 10.49
C TYR A 92 12.08 0.16 9.04
N PHE A 93 13.13 0.26 8.21
CA PHE A 93 13.05 -0.17 6.82
C PHE A 93 12.76 -1.67 6.69
N TYR A 94 13.51 -2.55 7.35
CA TYR A 94 13.33 -4.01 7.23
C TYR A 94 11.96 -4.46 7.73
N THR A 95 11.47 -3.90 8.82
CA THR A 95 10.12 -4.21 9.32
C THR A 95 9.05 -3.75 8.35
N SER A 96 9.16 -2.51 7.85
CA SER A 96 8.23 -2.00 6.84
C SER A 96 8.27 -2.83 5.56
N ALA A 97 9.45 -3.20 5.08
CA ALA A 97 9.63 -4.05 3.90
C ALA A 97 8.99 -5.43 4.08
N LEU A 98 9.09 -6.03 5.28
CA LEU A 98 8.40 -7.29 5.59
C LEU A 98 6.88 -7.14 5.51
N LEU A 99 6.32 -6.10 6.14
CA LEU A 99 4.88 -5.83 6.11
C LEU A 99 4.39 -5.58 4.66
N LEU A 100 5.14 -4.81 3.89
CA LEU A 100 4.85 -4.53 2.49
C LEU A 100 4.94 -5.78 1.61
N ALA A 101 5.89 -6.69 1.87
CA ALA A 101 5.96 -7.99 1.19
C ALA A 101 4.70 -8.83 1.44
N LEU A 102 4.25 -8.90 2.70
CA LEU A 102 3.03 -9.62 3.06
C LEU A 102 1.79 -9.00 2.39
N LEU A 103 1.69 -7.68 2.36
CA LEU A 103 0.63 -6.96 1.66
C LEU A 103 0.67 -7.22 0.16
N PHE A 104 1.85 -7.25 -0.47
CA PHE A 104 1.98 -7.55 -1.89
C PHE A 104 1.52 -8.95 -2.25
N ILE A 105 1.88 -9.94 -1.41
CA ILE A 105 1.43 -11.33 -1.55
C ILE A 105 -0.10 -11.38 -1.42
N PHE A 106 -0.67 -10.67 -0.44
CA PHE A 106 -2.12 -10.58 -0.26
C PHE A 106 -2.82 -9.93 -1.46
N ILE A 107 -2.31 -8.80 -1.96
CA ILE A 107 -2.83 -8.11 -3.15
C ILE A 107 -2.79 -9.03 -4.37
N SER A 108 -1.68 -9.76 -4.57
CA SER A 108 -1.54 -10.74 -5.65
C SER A 108 -2.56 -11.87 -5.53
N PHE A 109 -2.80 -12.36 -4.30
CA PHE A 109 -3.83 -13.36 -4.02
C PHE A 109 -5.24 -12.86 -4.33
N ILE A 110 -5.61 -11.65 -3.88
CA ILE A 110 -6.92 -11.05 -4.15
C ILE A 110 -7.11 -10.83 -5.65
N THR A 111 -6.08 -10.33 -6.34
CA THR A 111 -6.09 -10.15 -7.79
C THR A 111 -6.37 -11.47 -8.51
N PHE A 112 -5.69 -12.55 -8.11
CA PHE A 112 -5.94 -13.89 -8.62
C PHE A 112 -7.37 -14.37 -8.33
N LYS A 113 -7.93 -14.08 -7.15
CA LYS A 113 -9.32 -14.45 -6.82
C LYS A 113 -10.35 -13.73 -7.68
N MET A 114 -10.07 -12.49 -8.10
CA MET A 114 -10.96 -11.71 -8.97
C MET A 114 -10.84 -12.11 -10.44
N LYS A 115 -9.61 -12.30 -10.94
CA LYS A 115 -9.33 -12.64 -12.33
C LYS A 115 -8.19 -13.68 -12.41
N PRO A 116 -8.48 -14.98 -12.23
CA PRO A 116 -7.47 -16.04 -12.20
C PRO A 116 -6.61 -16.10 -13.47
N GLU A 117 -7.22 -15.80 -14.62
CA GLU A 117 -6.57 -15.81 -15.93
C GLU A 117 -5.42 -14.80 -16.05
N PHE A 118 -5.49 -13.69 -15.31
CA PHE A 118 -4.51 -12.60 -15.40
C PHE A 118 -3.79 -12.33 -14.08
N GLY A 119 -4.05 -13.12 -13.03
CA GLY A 119 -3.51 -12.90 -11.68
C GLY A 119 -1.99 -12.95 -11.57
N TYR A 120 -1.30 -13.54 -12.55
CA TYR A 120 0.16 -13.58 -12.60
C TYR A 120 0.79 -12.28 -13.13
N LEU A 121 0.03 -11.41 -13.79
CA LEU A 121 0.58 -10.19 -14.40
C LEU A 121 1.07 -9.19 -13.34
N LEU A 122 0.38 -9.08 -12.21
CA LEU A 122 0.77 -8.17 -11.14
C LEU A 122 2.16 -8.50 -10.54
N PRO A 123 2.43 -9.73 -10.04
CA PRO A 123 3.75 -10.04 -9.49
C PRO A 123 4.88 -10.05 -10.54
N LEU A 124 4.55 -10.11 -11.84
CA LEU A 124 5.53 -9.98 -12.93
C LEU A 124 5.71 -8.54 -13.43
N ALA A 125 4.89 -7.58 -12.97
CA ALA A 125 4.93 -6.21 -13.47
C ALA A 125 6.24 -5.52 -13.03
N PRO A 126 7.13 -5.11 -13.97
CA PRO A 126 8.42 -4.54 -13.62
C PRO A 126 8.32 -3.29 -12.74
N ALA A 127 7.30 -2.45 -13.00
CA ALA A 127 7.04 -1.27 -12.19
C ALA A 127 6.71 -1.63 -10.73
N ALA A 128 5.86 -2.64 -10.51
CA ALA A 128 5.51 -3.09 -9.16
C ALA A 128 6.72 -3.67 -8.41
N VAL A 129 7.54 -4.47 -9.10
CA VAL A 129 8.79 -5.01 -8.52
C VAL A 129 9.76 -3.89 -8.19
N ALA A 130 9.96 -2.93 -9.10
CA ALA A 130 10.92 -1.85 -8.92
C ALA A 130 10.53 -0.86 -7.82
N SER A 131 9.25 -0.61 -7.60
CA SER A 131 8.76 0.39 -6.63
C SER A 131 8.26 -0.20 -5.30
N LEU A 132 8.32 -1.53 -5.12
CA LEU A 132 7.65 -2.23 -4.00
C LEU A 132 7.93 -1.65 -2.61
N TYR A 133 9.17 -1.20 -2.36
CA TYR A 133 9.62 -0.66 -1.08
C TYR A 133 9.96 0.83 -1.15
N ILE A 134 9.42 1.55 -2.14
CA ILE A 134 9.64 3.00 -2.26
C ILE A 134 8.89 3.77 -1.17
N ASN A 135 7.69 3.31 -0.80
CA ASN A 135 6.79 3.94 0.17
C ASN A 135 5.79 2.92 0.73
N TRP A 136 4.79 3.39 1.48
CA TRP A 136 3.78 2.55 2.14
C TRP A 136 2.50 2.28 1.33
N ASP A 137 2.50 2.53 0.01
CA ASP A 137 1.27 2.57 -0.79
C ASP A 137 0.48 1.26 -0.81
N LEU A 138 1.16 0.14 -0.58
CA LEU A 138 0.52 -1.18 -0.55
C LEU A 138 -0.52 -1.32 0.56
N TRP A 139 -0.45 -0.54 1.64
CA TRP A 139 -1.51 -0.50 2.66
C TRP A 139 -2.82 0.01 2.06
N ALA A 140 -2.77 1.15 1.36
CA ALA A 140 -3.92 1.73 0.69
C ALA A 140 -4.41 0.82 -0.45
N ILE A 141 -3.49 0.25 -1.24
CA ILE A 141 -3.83 -0.64 -2.36
C ILE A 141 -4.49 -1.93 -1.87
N ALA A 142 -4.06 -2.51 -0.75
CA ALA A 142 -4.69 -3.71 -0.19
C ALA A 142 -6.16 -3.46 0.16
N MET A 143 -6.45 -2.34 0.82
CA MET A 143 -7.82 -1.95 1.18
C MET A 143 -8.64 -1.55 -0.06
N MET A 144 -8.01 -0.89 -1.04
CA MET A 144 -8.62 -0.57 -2.33
C MET A 144 -9.04 -1.84 -3.09
N MET A 145 -8.19 -2.87 -3.12
CA MET A 145 -8.49 -4.16 -3.74
C MET A 145 -9.63 -4.90 -3.03
N LEU A 146 -9.67 -4.83 -1.70
CA LEU A 146 -10.80 -5.35 -0.91
C LEU A 146 -12.10 -4.62 -1.22
N ALA A 147 -12.06 -3.30 -1.41
CA ALA A 147 -13.23 -2.53 -1.83
C ALA A 147 -13.76 -3.05 -3.17
N ILE A 148 -12.92 -3.17 -4.19
CA ILE A 148 -13.34 -3.69 -5.51
C ILE A 148 -13.88 -5.12 -5.38
N TYR A 149 -13.20 -5.98 -4.62
CA TYR A 149 -13.59 -7.38 -4.40
C TYR A 149 -14.98 -7.51 -3.76
N TRP A 150 -15.27 -6.71 -2.73
CA TRP A 150 -16.57 -6.73 -2.07
C TRP A 150 -17.67 -6.04 -2.87
N PHE A 151 -17.33 -5.01 -3.64
CA PHE A 151 -18.25 -4.34 -4.56
C PHE A 151 -18.81 -5.32 -5.60
N ASP A 152 -17.93 -6.12 -6.22
CA ASP A 152 -18.31 -7.11 -7.24
C ASP A 152 -19.27 -8.17 -6.65
N ARG A 153 -19.06 -8.54 -5.38
CA ARG A 153 -19.90 -9.47 -4.62
C ARG A 153 -21.18 -8.85 -4.04
N LYS A 154 -21.51 -7.60 -4.40
CA LYS A 154 -22.67 -6.85 -3.88
C LYS A 154 -22.67 -6.60 -2.37
N ALA A 155 -21.51 -6.76 -1.71
CA ALA A 155 -21.32 -6.42 -0.31
C ALA A 155 -20.98 -4.91 -0.19
N GLU A 156 -21.95 -4.06 -0.54
CA GLU A 156 -21.77 -2.61 -0.73
C GLU A 156 -21.24 -1.89 0.53
N VAL A 157 -21.68 -2.28 1.73
CA VAL A 157 -21.22 -1.66 3.00
C VAL A 157 -19.77 -2.01 3.29
N ALA A 158 -19.39 -3.29 3.20
CA ALA A 158 -18.01 -3.72 3.41
C ALA A 158 -17.06 -3.06 2.40
N SER A 159 -17.51 -2.95 1.14
CA SER A 159 -16.81 -2.24 0.08
C SER A 159 -16.59 -0.75 0.42
N ALA A 160 -17.64 -0.05 0.86
CA ALA A 160 -17.55 1.36 1.20
C ALA A 160 -16.62 1.63 2.39
N VAL A 161 -16.70 0.79 3.44
CA VAL A 161 -15.78 0.86 4.59
C VAL A 161 -14.34 0.63 4.17
N ALA A 162 -14.08 -0.40 3.34
CA ALA A 162 -12.75 -0.68 2.83
C ALA A 162 -12.19 0.50 2.02
N LEU A 163 -13.04 1.13 1.21
CA LEU A 163 -12.67 2.31 0.44
C LEU A 163 -12.35 3.51 1.35
N GLY A 164 -13.15 3.75 2.39
CA GLY A 164 -12.87 4.83 3.35
C GLY A 164 -11.57 4.64 4.10
N ILE A 165 -11.24 3.40 4.48
CA ILE A 165 -9.93 3.07 5.06
C ILE A 165 -8.81 3.31 4.03
N ALA A 166 -9.01 2.92 2.77
CA ALA A 166 -8.02 3.15 1.71
C ALA A 166 -7.76 4.65 1.49
N ILE A 167 -8.81 5.47 1.39
CA ILE A 167 -8.73 6.94 1.25
C ILE A 167 -8.02 7.57 2.46
N SER A 168 -8.36 7.10 3.65
CA SER A 168 -7.73 7.54 4.90
C SER A 168 -6.31 7.04 5.09
N THR A 169 -5.80 6.20 4.18
CA THR A 169 -4.40 5.73 4.11
C THR A 169 -3.63 6.48 3.01
N LYS A 170 -4.23 6.65 1.82
CA LYS A 170 -3.69 7.49 0.75
C LYS A 170 -4.84 8.08 -0.03
N PHE A 171 -4.71 9.29 -0.56
CA PHE A 171 -5.85 9.98 -1.19
C PHE A 171 -6.32 9.32 -2.51
N LEU A 172 -5.39 8.74 -3.29
CA LEU A 172 -5.64 8.23 -4.65
C LEU A 172 -6.85 7.26 -4.82
N PRO A 173 -7.15 6.31 -3.91
CA PRO A 173 -8.30 5.42 -4.01
C PRO A 173 -9.66 6.14 -4.12
N ILE A 174 -9.76 7.43 -3.76
CA ILE A 174 -10.99 8.22 -3.92
C ILE A 174 -11.52 8.19 -5.35
N PHE A 175 -10.64 8.05 -6.34
CA PHE A 175 -11.04 7.97 -7.75
C PHE A 175 -11.89 6.74 -8.08
N LEU A 176 -11.91 5.69 -7.25
CA LEU A 176 -12.84 4.56 -7.42
C LEU A 176 -14.30 4.96 -7.24
N LEU A 177 -14.60 6.09 -6.60
CA LEU A 177 -15.97 6.61 -6.54
C LEU A 177 -16.52 6.95 -7.93
N ILE A 178 -15.68 7.31 -8.89
CA ILE A 178 -16.11 7.67 -10.25
C ILE A 178 -16.76 6.47 -10.97
N PRO A 179 -16.07 5.31 -11.18
CA PRO A 179 -16.71 4.16 -11.80
C PRO A 179 -17.87 3.60 -10.96
N ILE A 180 -17.81 3.68 -9.63
CA ILE A 180 -18.92 3.25 -8.75
C ILE A 180 -20.17 4.13 -8.97
N ALA A 181 -20.00 5.46 -9.07
CA ALA A 181 -21.09 6.39 -9.37
C ALA A 181 -21.71 6.07 -10.72
N ILE A 182 -20.89 5.87 -11.75
CA ILE A 182 -21.36 5.50 -13.10
C ILE A 182 -22.17 4.21 -13.05
N ILE A 183 -21.72 3.19 -12.31
CA ILE A 183 -22.42 1.90 -12.19
C ILE A 183 -23.79 2.09 -11.51
N PHE A 184 -23.88 2.84 -10.42
CA PHE A 184 -25.16 3.07 -9.73
C PHE A 184 -26.10 3.96 -10.54
N PHE A 185 -25.60 4.97 -11.25
CA PHE A 185 -26.40 5.80 -12.15
C PHE A 185 -26.97 4.99 -13.31
N ARG A 186 -26.18 4.11 -13.94
CA ARG A 186 -26.66 3.20 -14.98
C ARG A 186 -27.69 2.18 -14.48
N GLN A 187 -27.74 1.93 -13.17
CA GLN A 187 -28.74 1.05 -12.54
C GLN A 187 -29.95 1.81 -11.99
N GLU A 188 -30.01 3.14 -12.14
CA GLU A 188 -31.03 4.01 -11.56
C GLU A 188 -31.10 3.94 -10.02
N ARG A 189 -29.96 3.63 -9.37
CA ARG A 189 -29.84 3.42 -7.90
C ARG A 189 -29.07 4.55 -7.22
N ILE A 190 -29.47 5.80 -7.45
CA ILE A 190 -28.77 6.99 -6.90
C ILE A 190 -28.69 6.96 -5.37
N SER A 191 -29.76 6.52 -4.69
CA SER A 191 -29.78 6.42 -3.22
C SER A 191 -28.69 5.50 -2.66
N LYS A 192 -28.35 4.43 -3.39
CA LYS A 192 -27.24 3.55 -3.02
C LYS A 192 -25.89 4.22 -3.17
N PHE A 193 -25.69 5.02 -4.23
CA PHE A 193 -24.47 5.78 -4.39
C PHE A 193 -24.28 6.80 -3.26
N VAL A 194 -25.33 7.54 -2.89
CA VAL A 194 -25.27 8.48 -1.76
C VAL A 194 -24.87 7.79 -0.46
N LYS A 195 -25.50 6.64 -0.16
CA LYS A 195 -25.14 5.84 1.02
C LYS A 195 -23.70 5.33 0.95
N TYR A 196 -23.25 4.86 -0.22
CA TYR A 196 -21.89 4.38 -0.42
C TYR A 196 -20.87 5.49 -0.18
N ALA A 197 -21.08 6.65 -0.80
CA ALA A 197 -20.22 7.83 -0.67
C ALA A 197 -20.12 8.31 0.78
N ALA A 198 -21.25 8.38 1.49
CA ALA A 198 -21.31 8.80 2.89
C ALA A 198 -20.58 7.86 3.88
N ILE A 199 -20.34 6.60 3.51
CA ILE A 199 -19.55 5.66 4.33
C ILE A 199 -18.06 5.76 3.98
N SER A 200 -17.73 6.05 2.72
CA SER A 200 -16.35 6.05 2.22
C SER A 200 -15.60 7.38 2.38
N ILE A 201 -16.30 8.48 2.63
CA ILE A 201 -15.74 9.83 2.80
C ILE A 201 -16.04 10.29 4.21
#